data_AF-A0A7S3WTL7-F1
#
_entry.id   AF-A0A7S3WTL7-F1
#
_cell.length_a   1.000
_cell.length_b   1.000
_cell.length_c   1.000
_cell.angle_alpha   90.00
_cell.angle_beta   90.00
_cell.angle_gamma   90.00
#
_symmetry.space_group_name_H-M   'P 1'
#
loop_
_entity.id
_entity.type
_entity.pdbx_description
1 polymer ?
#
loop_
_entity_poly.entity_id
_entity_poly.type
_entity_poly.pdbx_seq_one_letter_code
_entity_poly.pdbx_strand_id
1 'polypeptide(L)'
;MDTATDAFFRITDLAFLIKSSWIPSGSPFQLTTTDLNIALPGLSKHYGDDLPVDIDFNLKALNNITTSEADQALNAISEVDLKFVVNLADGSTEVAVEIYASNIDTTMGIVIQ
;
A
#
# COMPACT_ATOMS: atom_id res chain seq x y z
N MET A 1 3.96 5.97 -26.08
CA MET A 1 2.86 5.79 -25.12
C MET A 1 1.57 5.72 -25.90
N ASP A 2 0.85 4.60 -25.79
CA ASP A 2 -0.53 4.56 -26.23
C ASP A 2 -1.36 5.44 -25.28
N THR A 3 -2.21 6.28 -25.86
CA THR A 3 -3.01 7.32 -25.21
C THR A 3 -3.87 6.75 -24.08
N ALA A 4 -4.26 5.48 -24.18
CA ALA A 4 -5.07 4.78 -23.18
C ALA A 4 -4.30 4.50 -21.87
N THR A 5 -3.02 4.14 -21.94
CA THR A 5 -2.21 3.85 -20.74
C THR A 5 -1.85 5.14 -19.99
N ASP A 6 -1.53 6.22 -20.70
CA ASP A 6 -1.30 7.54 -20.09
C ASP A 6 -2.58 8.06 -19.41
N ALA A 7 -3.72 7.91 -20.08
CA ALA A 7 -5.01 8.32 -19.54
C ALA A 7 -5.38 7.51 -18.29
N PHE A 8 -5.18 6.20 -18.28
CA PHE A 8 -5.50 5.36 -17.12
C PHE A 8 -4.77 5.84 -15.86
N PHE A 9 -3.44 5.98 -15.92
CA PHE A 9 -2.62 6.37 -14.78
C PHE A 9 -2.74 7.85 -14.38
N ARG A 10 -3.13 8.74 -15.30
CA ARG A 10 -3.42 10.15 -14.97
C ARG A 10 -4.81 10.37 -14.37
N ILE A 11 -5.76 9.46 -14.61
CA ILE A 11 -7.18 9.65 -14.26
C ILE A 11 -7.60 8.83 -13.04
N THR A 12 -6.88 7.77 -12.67
CA THR A 12 -7.24 6.94 -11.51
C THR A 12 -6.34 7.17 -10.30
N ASP A 13 -6.95 7.64 -9.21
CA ASP A 13 -6.42 7.45 -7.87
C ASP A 13 -6.34 5.94 -7.61
N LEU A 14 -5.14 5.37 -7.73
CA LEU A 14 -4.92 3.96 -7.39
C LEU A 14 -4.80 3.85 -5.87
N ALA A 15 -5.93 3.58 -5.23
CA ALA A 15 -6.01 3.32 -3.80
C ALA A 15 -6.45 1.87 -3.54
N PHE A 16 -5.74 1.18 -2.64
CA PHE A 16 -6.04 -0.18 -2.22
C PHE A 16 -6.04 -0.25 -0.71
N LEU A 17 -7.13 -0.78 -0.15
CA LEU A 17 -7.21 -1.14 1.26
C LEU A 17 -6.94 -2.63 1.39
N ILE A 18 -5.94 -3.02 2.19
CA ILE A 18 -5.70 -4.40 2.59
C ILE A 18 -6.23 -4.56 4.00
N LYS A 19 -7.36 -5.27 4.14
CA LYS A 19 -7.92 -5.55 5.46
C LYS A 19 -7.18 -6.69 6.13
N SER A 20 -6.94 -6.55 7.43
CA SER A 20 -6.43 -7.63 8.30
C SER A 20 -7.22 -8.93 8.15
N SER A 21 -8.55 -8.84 8.02
CA SER A 21 -9.45 -9.99 7.82
C SER A 21 -9.27 -10.74 6.49
N TRP A 22 -8.53 -10.19 5.54
CA TRP A 22 -8.25 -10.87 4.26
C TRP A 22 -7.03 -11.79 4.36
N ILE A 23 -6.23 -11.67 5.42
CA ILE A 23 -5.11 -12.56 5.65
C ILE A 23 -5.63 -13.89 6.20
N PRO A 24 -5.33 -15.03 5.54
CA PRO A 24 -5.74 -16.33 6.05
C PRO A 24 -5.15 -16.60 7.43
N SER A 25 -5.93 -17.20 8.33
CA SER A 25 -5.49 -17.50 9.70
C SER A 25 -4.28 -18.45 9.80
N GLY A 26 -4.00 -19.23 8.75
CA GLY A 26 -2.82 -20.09 8.65
C GLY A 26 -1.58 -19.41 8.05
N SER A 27 -1.65 -18.12 7.69
CA SER A 27 -0.52 -17.36 7.18
C SER A 27 0.58 -17.24 8.26
N PRO A 28 1.88 -17.33 7.90
CA PRO A 28 2.99 -17.15 8.84
C PRO A 28 3.12 -15.72 9.37
N PHE A 29 2.32 -14.80 8.84
CA PHE A 29 2.25 -13.40 9.24
C PHE A 29 0.80 -12.95 9.18
N GLN A 30 0.37 -12.19 10.17
CA GLN A 30 -0.92 -11.54 10.27
C GLN A 30 -0.73 -10.03 10.25
N LEU A 31 -1.78 -9.29 9.90
CA LEU A 31 -1.76 -7.84 10.04
C LEU A 31 -2.30 -7.47 11.43
N THR A 32 -1.44 -7.61 12.43
CA THR A 32 -1.73 -7.25 13.83
C THR A 32 -0.70 -6.28 14.38
N THR A 33 -1.02 -5.62 15.49
CA THR A 33 -0.09 -4.74 16.21
C THR A 33 1.18 -5.50 16.64
N THR A 34 1.07 -6.77 17.02
CA THR A 34 2.20 -7.65 17.37
C THR A 34 3.14 -7.88 16.19
N ASP A 35 2.59 -8.35 15.08
CA ASP A 35 3.37 -8.76 13.91
C ASP A 35 4.02 -7.54 13.23
N LEU A 36 3.29 -6.42 13.16
CA LEU A 36 3.79 -5.17 12.60
C LEU A 36 4.78 -4.45 13.53
N ASN A 37 4.84 -4.78 14.81
CA ASN A 37 5.79 -4.17 15.76
C ASN A 37 7.26 -4.41 15.37
N ILE A 38 7.53 -5.44 14.56
CA ILE A 38 8.88 -5.70 14.00
C ILE A 38 9.33 -4.55 13.08
N ALA A 39 8.42 -4.05 12.25
CA ALA A 39 8.69 -2.97 11.30
C ALA A 39 8.35 -1.58 11.89
N LEU A 40 7.37 -1.52 12.78
CA LEU A 40 6.82 -0.30 13.39
C LEU A 40 6.90 -0.41 14.92
N PRO A 41 8.10 -0.30 15.51
CA PRO A 41 8.31 -0.52 16.93
C PRO A 41 7.54 0.48 17.78
N GLY A 42 6.76 -0.04 18.73
CA GLY A 42 5.94 0.76 19.65
C GLY A 42 4.43 0.53 19.50
N LEU A 43 3.98 -0.11 18.41
CA LEU A 43 2.56 -0.42 18.18
C LEU A 43 1.96 -1.26 19.31
N SER A 44 2.54 -2.44 19.57
CA SER A 44 2.13 -3.32 20.67
C SER A 44 2.12 -2.62 22.03
N LYS A 45 3.13 -1.79 22.29
CA LYS A 45 3.24 -1.07 23.57
C LYS A 45 2.14 -0.02 23.75
N HIS A 46 1.71 0.62 22.66
CA HIS A 46 0.73 1.70 22.69
C HIS A 46 -0.71 1.19 22.66
N TYR A 47 -1.01 0.29 21.71
CA TYR A 47 -2.38 -0.18 21.47
C TYR A 47 -2.70 -1.51 22.16
N GLY A 48 -1.67 -2.23 22.64
CA GLY A 48 -1.79 -3.62 23.07
C GLY A 48 -1.46 -4.60 21.95
N ASP A 49 -1.27 -5.85 22.33
CA ASP A 49 -0.95 -6.93 21.41
C ASP A 49 -2.19 -7.42 20.65
N ASP A 50 -1.94 -7.97 19.46
CA ASP A 50 -2.89 -8.72 18.63
C ASP A 50 -4.15 -7.95 18.18
N LEU A 51 -4.12 -6.61 18.17
CA LEU A 51 -5.19 -5.84 17.54
C LEU A 51 -5.06 -5.86 16.00
N PRO A 52 -6.16 -6.01 15.24
CA PRO A 52 -6.10 -6.05 13.78
C PRO A 52 -5.68 -4.70 13.20
N VAL A 53 -4.81 -4.71 12.19
CA VAL A 53 -4.33 -3.52 11.49
C VAL A 53 -4.65 -3.63 10.02
N ASP A 54 -5.37 -2.65 9.48
CA ASP A 54 -5.59 -2.54 8.05
C ASP A 54 -4.50 -1.66 7.43
N ILE A 55 -4.14 -1.91 6.16
CA ILE A 55 -3.18 -1.08 5.42
C ILE A 55 -3.92 -0.37 4.30
N ASP A 56 -3.95 0.95 4.34
CA ASP A 56 -4.44 1.79 3.24
C ASP A 56 -3.24 2.28 2.43
N PHE A 57 -3.14 1.83 1.18
CA PHE A 57 -2.14 2.25 0.22
C PHE A 57 -2.79 3.16 -0.81
N ASN A 58 -2.19 4.32 -1.05
CA ASN A 58 -2.69 5.29 -2.00
C ASN A 58 -1.54 5.83 -2.86
N LEU A 59 -1.59 5.57 -4.16
CA LEU A 59 -0.69 6.14 -5.14
C LEU A 59 -1.12 7.57 -5.44
N LYS A 60 -0.34 8.54 -4.96
CA LYS A 60 -0.63 9.97 -5.10
C LYS A 60 -0.23 10.52 -6.47
N ALA A 61 0.88 10.05 -7.01
CA ALA A 61 1.38 10.52 -8.29
C ALA A 61 2.26 9.47 -8.99
N LEU A 62 2.24 9.52 -10.32
CA LEU A 62 3.20 8.88 -11.20
C LEU A 62 3.81 9.96 -12.11
N ASN A 63 5.11 10.17 -11.96
CA ASN A 63 5.90 11.12 -12.71
C ASN A 63 6.90 10.38 -13.61
N ASN A 64 7.40 11.07 -14.65
CA ASN A 64 8.45 10.54 -15.53
C ASN A 64 8.16 9.14 -16.09
N ILE A 65 6.91 8.90 -16.49
CA ILE A 65 6.46 7.62 -17.03
C ILE A 65 7.20 7.34 -18.34
N THR A 66 7.84 6.17 -18.43
CA THR A 66 8.44 5.63 -19.64
C THR A 66 7.94 4.21 -19.87
N THR A 67 7.67 3.86 -21.12
CA THR A 67 7.12 2.56 -21.49
C THR A 67 8.06 1.86 -22.45
N SER A 68 8.42 0.60 -22.17
CA SER A 68 9.11 -0.28 -23.11
C SER A 68 8.13 -1.32 -23.63
N GLU A 69 7.79 -1.26 -24.92
CA GLU A 69 6.97 -2.29 -25.57
C GLU A 69 7.70 -3.63 -25.66
N ALA A 70 9.03 -3.60 -25.81
CA ALA A 70 9.86 -4.80 -25.88
C ALA A 70 9.83 -5.61 -24.58
N ASP A 71 9.74 -4.92 -23.43
CA ASP A 71 9.79 -5.54 -22.10
C ASP A 71 8.42 -5.57 -21.40
N GLN A 72 7.36 -5.11 -22.08
CA GLN A 72 6.02 -4.92 -21.51
C GLN A 72 6.05 -4.23 -20.13
N ALA A 73 6.89 -3.19 -20.01
CA ALA A 73 7.18 -2.56 -18.73
C ALA A 73 6.88 -1.06 -18.77
N LEU A 74 6.34 -0.56 -17.67
CA LEU A 74 6.18 0.86 -17.37
C LEU A 74 7.11 1.21 -16.21
N ASN A 75 8.03 2.15 -16.43
CA ASN A 75 8.86 2.71 -15.38
C ASN A 75 8.35 4.12 -15.06
N ALA A 76 8.23 4.43 -13.78
CA ALA A 76 7.77 5.72 -13.31
C ALA A 76 8.40 6.07 -11.97
N ILE A 77 8.42 7.35 -11.66
CA ILE A 77 8.72 7.86 -10.32
C ILE A 77 7.39 7.99 -9.60
N SER A 78 7.18 7.21 -8.53
CA SER A 78 5.94 7.21 -7.78
C SER A 78 6.02 8.00 -6.47
N GLU A 79 4.87 8.52 -6.07
CA GLU A 79 4.61 9.04 -4.73
C GLU A 79 3.46 8.23 -4.12
N VAL A 80 3.67 7.69 -2.93
CA VAL A 80 2.73 6.81 -2.24
C VAL A 80 2.51 7.29 -0.81
N ASP A 81 1.29 7.04 -0.35
CA ASP A 81 0.85 7.26 1.02
C ASP A 81 0.39 5.91 1.58
N LEU A 82 0.96 5.52 2.70
CA LEU A 82 0.76 4.25 3.36
C LEU A 82 0.28 4.51 4.79
N LYS A 83 -0.93 4.05 5.12
CA LYS A 83 -1.52 4.21 6.46
C LYS A 83 -1.75 2.86 7.09
N PHE A 84 -1.28 2.72 8.33
CA PHE A 84 -1.53 1.56 9.18
C PHE A 84 -2.66 1.93 10.14
N VAL A 85 -3.83 1.34 9.93
CA VAL A 85 -5.08 1.68 10.62
C VAL A 85 -5.40 0.58 11.63
N VAL A 86 -5.25 0.87 12.92
CA VAL A 86 -5.54 -0.08 14.00
C VAL A 86 -7.05 -0.11 14.23
N ASN A 87 -7.62 -1.31 14.29
CA ASN A 87 -9.00 -1.55 14.69
C ASN A 87 -9.05 -1.75 16.21
N LEU A 88 -9.58 -0.76 16.92
CA LEU A 88 -9.66 -0.75 18.38
C LEU A 88 -10.76 -1.69 18.88
N ALA A 89 -10.63 -2.12 20.14
CA ALA A 89 -11.56 -3.09 20.75
C ALA A 89 -13.01 -2.58 20.87
N ASP A 90 -13.23 -1.27 20.86
CA ASP A 90 -14.55 -0.64 20.88
C ASP A 90 -15.20 -0.54 19.47
N GLY A 91 -14.51 -1.03 18.44
CA GLY A 91 -14.96 -0.99 17.05
C GLY A 91 -14.61 0.32 16.33
N SER A 92 -13.96 1.27 16.99
CA SER A 92 -13.39 2.46 16.32
C SER A 92 -12.06 2.12 15.65
N THR A 93 -11.58 3.04 14.81
CA THR A 93 -10.31 2.89 14.10
C THR A 93 -9.42 4.10 14.31
N GLU A 94 -8.11 3.87 14.30
CA GLU A 94 -7.11 4.92 14.47
C GLU A 94 -5.94 4.73 13.49
N VAL A 95 -5.51 5.80 12.83
CA VAL A 95 -4.28 5.79 12.02
C VAL A 95 -3.08 5.85 12.97
N ALA A 96 -2.41 4.72 13.16
CA ALA A 96 -1.27 4.62 14.05
C ALA A 96 0.02 5.14 13.41
N VAL A 97 0.19 4.88 12.12
CA VAL A 97 1.36 5.32 11.35
C VAL A 97 0.90 5.73 9.96
N GLU A 98 1.38 6.89 9.51
CA GLU A 98 1.25 7.37 8.14
C GLU A 98 2.67 7.54 7.58
N ILE A 99 2.95 6.87 6.47
CA ILE A 99 4.22 6.94 5.75
C ILE A 99 3.94 7.54 4.40
N TYR A 100 4.50 8.72 4.17
CA TYR A 100 4.58 9.30 2.85
C TYR A 100 5.95 9.01 2.26
N ALA A 101 5.98 8.35 1.10
CA ALA A 101 7.19 8.07 0.38
C ALA A 101 7.08 8.68 -1.02
N SER A 102 8.11 9.44 -1.41
CA SER A 102 8.18 10.15 -2.68
C SER A 102 9.47 9.78 -3.41
N ASN A 103 9.47 10.01 -4.71
CA ASN A 103 10.62 9.73 -5.58
C ASN A 103 11.03 8.25 -5.60
N ILE A 104 10.04 7.34 -5.64
CA ILE A 104 10.29 5.89 -5.71
C ILE A 104 10.40 5.46 -7.17
N ASP A 105 11.57 4.97 -7.59
CA ASP A 105 11.72 4.30 -8.88
C ASP A 105 10.88 3.01 -8.90
N THR A 106 9.84 3.01 -9.73
CA THR A 106 8.83 1.95 -9.80
C THR A 106 8.80 1.35 -11.19
N THR A 107 8.96 0.03 -11.29
CA THR A 107 8.72 -0.73 -12.51
C THR A 107 7.45 -1.55 -12.35
N MET A 108 6.48 -1.33 -13.24
CA MET A 108 5.22 -2.06 -13.31
C MET A 108 5.19 -2.89 -14.59
N GLY A 109 4.87 -4.18 -14.47
CA GLY A 109 4.63 -5.04 -15.62
C GLY A 109 3.22 -4.80 -16.19
N ILE A 110 3.11 -4.63 -17.49
CA ILE A 110 1.83 -4.54 -18.20
C ILE A 110 1.54 -5.90 -18.83
N VAL A 111 0.51 -6.58 -18.33
CA VAL A 111 -0.01 -7.79 -18.98
C VAL A 111 -1.26 -7.41 -19.76
N ILE A 112 -1.14 -7.33 -21.09
CA ILE A 112 -2.30 -7.18 -21.98
C ILE A 112 -2.83 -8.60 -22.24
N GLN A 113 -4.04 -8.90 -21.76
CA GLN A 113 -4.78 -10.12 -22.08
C GLN A 113 -5.82 -9.86 -23.16
#